data_AF-A0A246FL56-F1
#
_entry.id   AF-A0A246FL56-F1
#
_cell.length_a   1.000
_cell.length_b   1.000
_cell.length_c   1.000
_cell.angle_alpha   90.00
_cell.angle_beta   90.00
_cell.angle_gamma   90.00
#
_symmetry.space_group_name_H-M   'P 1'
#
loop_
_entity.id
_entity.type
_entity.pdbx_description
1 polymer ?
#
loop_
_entity_poly.entity_id
_entity_poly.type
_entity_poly.pdbx_seq_one_letter_code
_entity_poly.pdbx_strand_id
1 'polypeptide(L)'
;MTLYQSPEASLTFNPISETLHLSYNATRLSLSFGQAYQRALEEMLAQNIGKLLLDIKRNAPPTDDLEQLLRPLAQAVAQQPDQPLFIAAVVSEGQYQYQIGNSLASTTLPPAQVEFNYFTSRRDAAHWLSEN
;
A
#
# COMPACT_ATOMS: atom_id res chain seq x y z
N MET A 1 12.02 1.77 12.53
CA MET A 1 13.23 2.05 11.73
C MET A 1 12.81 2.76 10.44
N THR A 2 13.53 3.79 9.99
CA THR A 2 13.26 4.44 8.69
C THR A 2 14.09 3.76 7.62
N LEU A 3 13.45 3.33 6.53
CA LEU A 3 14.06 2.56 5.44
C LEU A 3 14.23 3.39 4.17
N TYR A 4 13.34 4.36 3.96
CA TYR A 4 13.42 5.30 2.87
C TYR A 4 12.86 6.65 3.30
N GLN A 5 13.49 7.73 2.86
CA GLN A 5 13.01 9.08 3.12
C GLN A 5 13.28 9.98 1.93
N SER A 6 12.26 10.69 1.53
CA SER A 6 12.27 11.73 0.50
C SER A 6 11.37 12.88 0.96
N PRO A 7 11.40 14.04 0.28
CA PRO A 7 10.53 15.17 0.63
C PRO A 7 9.03 14.83 0.56
N GLU A 8 8.68 13.85 -0.28
CA GLU A 8 7.31 13.51 -0.63
C GLU A 8 6.84 12.19 0.01
N ALA A 9 7.77 11.30 0.36
CA ALA A 9 7.49 9.96 0.84
C ALA A 9 8.44 9.53 1.95
N SER A 10 7.93 8.80 2.93
CA SER A 10 8.72 8.14 3.98
C SER A 10 8.27 6.70 4.15
N LEU A 11 9.22 5.77 4.18
CA LEU A 11 9.01 4.36 4.51
C LEU A 11 9.61 4.08 5.88
N THR A 12 8.78 3.60 6.79
CA THR A 12 9.19 3.22 8.13
C THR A 12 8.70 1.82 8.47
N PHE A 13 9.57 1.00 9.04
CA PHE A 13 9.20 -0.29 9.62
C PHE A 13 8.91 -0.14 11.11
N ASN A 14 7.77 -0.65 11.54
CA ASN A 14 7.42 -0.79 12.95
C ASN A 14 7.64 -2.25 13.39
N PRO A 15 8.67 -2.54 14.21
CA PRO A 15 8.97 -3.90 14.66
C PRO A 15 7.94 -4.45 15.65
N ILE A 16 7.14 -3.60 16.31
CA ILE A 16 6.14 -4.05 17.30
C ILE A 16 4.92 -4.63 16.58
N SER A 17 4.53 -4.00 15.48
CA SER A 17 3.36 -4.41 14.67
C SER A 17 3.77 -5.18 13.41
N GLU A 18 5.08 -5.43 13.24
CA GLU A 18 5.68 -6.04 12.04
C GLU A 18 5.12 -5.44 10.73
N THR A 19 4.94 -4.12 10.72
CA THR A 19 4.23 -3.41 9.65
C THR A 19 5.15 -2.40 9.01
N LEU A 20 5.24 -2.44 7.69
CA LEU A 20 5.81 -1.36 6.90
C LEU A 20 4.78 -0.27 6.71
N HIS A 21 5.18 0.97 6.97
CA HIS A 21 4.35 2.15 6.80
C HIS A 21 4.98 3.05 5.77
N LEU A 22 4.35 3.12 4.60
CA LEU A 22 4.68 4.05 3.54
C LEU A 22 3.74 5.24 3.63
N SER A 23 4.25 6.37 4.11
CA SER A 23 3.50 7.62 4.11
C SER A 23 3.91 8.46 2.91
N TYR A 24 2.91 8.91 2.16
CA TYR A 24 3.09 9.76 0.99
C TYR A 24 2.25 11.02 1.16
N ASN A 25 2.91 12.18 1.11
CA ASN A 25 2.32 13.48 1.43
C ASN A 25 2.34 14.46 0.25
N ALA A 26 2.61 13.97 -0.98
CA ALA A 26 2.58 14.83 -2.15
C ALA A 26 1.18 14.92 -2.76
N THR A 27 0.90 16.05 -3.41
CA THR A 27 -0.38 16.34 -4.07
C THR A 27 -0.61 15.56 -5.36
N ARG A 28 0.35 14.76 -5.85
CA ARG A 28 0.24 13.91 -7.04
C ARG A 28 1.06 12.64 -6.83
N LEU A 29 0.59 11.51 -7.36
CA LEU A 29 1.43 10.32 -7.48
C LEU A 29 2.53 10.64 -8.51
N SER A 30 3.76 10.71 -8.02
CA SER A 30 4.94 11.08 -8.81
C SER A 30 5.88 9.87 -8.89
N LEU A 31 6.94 9.96 -9.70
CA LEU A 31 8.03 8.97 -9.72
C LEU A 31 8.54 8.61 -8.31
N SER A 32 8.56 9.59 -7.39
CA SER A 32 8.91 9.42 -5.98
C SER A 32 8.03 8.40 -5.24
N PHE A 33 6.74 8.32 -5.58
CA PHE A 33 5.83 7.33 -5.01
C PHE A 33 6.15 5.93 -5.51
N GLY A 34 6.30 5.75 -6.83
CA GLY A 34 6.63 4.46 -7.43
C GLY A 34 7.92 3.89 -6.88
N GLN A 35 8.95 4.73 -6.70
CA GLN A 35 10.20 4.34 -6.06
C GLN A 35 10.03 3.96 -4.59
N ALA A 36 9.29 4.75 -3.81
CA ALA A 36 9.08 4.47 -2.39
C ALA A 36 8.24 3.19 -2.17
N TYR A 37 7.27 2.95 -3.05
CA TYR A 37 6.45 1.75 -3.06
C TYR A 37 7.23 0.51 -3.50
N GLN A 38 8.05 0.63 -4.55
CA GLN A 38 8.95 -0.44 -4.96
C GLN A 38 9.91 -0.82 -3.82
N ARG A 39 10.50 0.19 -3.15
CA ARG A 39 11.33 -0.03 -1.96
C ARG A 39 10.56 -0.71 -0.83
N ALA A 40 9.30 -0.34 -0.60
CA ALA A 40 8.48 -1.01 0.40
C ALA A 40 8.32 -2.50 0.08
N LEU A 41 8.04 -2.85 -1.18
CA LEU A 41 7.91 -4.24 -1.63
C LEU A 41 9.24 -5.00 -1.54
N GLU A 42 10.36 -4.39 -1.92
CA GLU A 42 11.69 -4.99 -1.75
C GLU A 42 12.00 -5.29 -0.29
N GLU A 43 11.63 -4.40 0.63
CA GLU A 43 11.82 -4.60 2.06
C GLU A 43 10.86 -5.66 2.62
N MET A 44 9.63 -5.76 2.09
CA MET A 44 8.71 -6.86 2.40
C MET A 44 9.32 -8.21 2.01
N LEU A 45 9.89 -8.30 0.81
CA LEU A 45 10.58 -9.51 0.33
C LEU A 45 11.83 -9.83 1.17
N ALA A 46 12.68 -8.82 1.40
CA ALA A 46 13.97 -9.00 2.06
C ALA A 46 13.84 -9.35 3.54
N GLN A 47 12.84 -8.79 4.22
CA GLN A 47 12.60 -8.99 5.65
C GLN A 47 11.43 -9.94 5.95
N ASN A 48 10.83 -10.54 4.91
CA ASN A 48 9.66 -11.42 5.03
C ASN A 48 8.47 -10.75 5.77
N ILE A 49 8.22 -9.47 5.46
CA ILE A 49 7.16 -8.68 6.08
C ILE A 49 5.87 -8.81 5.26
N GLY A 50 4.83 -9.39 5.86
CA GLY A 50 3.53 -9.56 5.21
C GLY A 50 2.61 -8.32 5.28
N LYS A 51 2.97 -7.25 5.99
CA LYS A 51 2.04 -6.16 6.32
C LYS A 51 2.52 -4.80 5.82
N LEU A 52 1.66 -4.12 5.06
CA LEU A 52 1.94 -2.81 4.50
C LEU A 52 0.78 -1.83 4.75
N LEU A 53 1.07 -0.74 5.43
CA LEU A 53 0.21 0.43 5.59
C LEU A 53 0.63 1.50 4.58
N LEU A 54 -0.24 1.78 3.61
CA LEU A 54 -0.09 2.84 2.62
C LEU A 54 -0.88 4.06 3.09
N ASP A 55 -0.22 5.10 3.59
CA ASP A 55 -0.88 6.35 4.01
C ASP A 55 -0.75 7.39 2.89
N ILE A 56 -1.75 7.42 2.01
CA ILE A 56 -1.81 8.27 0.81
C ILE A 56 -2.81 9.40 1.07
N LYS A 57 -2.57 10.15 2.15
CA LYS A 57 -3.46 11.24 2.56
C LYS A 57 -3.13 12.51 1.78
N ARG A 58 -4.16 13.04 1.13
CA ARG A 58 -4.24 14.31 0.36
C ARG A 58 -3.88 14.19 -1.12
N ASN A 59 -4.93 14.30 -1.92
CA ASN A 59 -4.94 14.91 -3.26
C ASN A 59 -4.30 14.19 -4.44
N ALA A 60 -3.92 12.91 -4.33
CA ALA A 60 -3.75 12.12 -5.55
C ALA A 60 -5.08 12.13 -6.34
N PRO A 61 -5.08 12.52 -7.63
CA PRO A 61 -6.28 12.47 -8.45
C PRO A 61 -6.84 11.03 -8.47
N PRO A 62 -8.18 10.88 -8.55
CA PRO A 62 -8.83 9.58 -8.61
C PRO A 62 -8.64 9.02 -10.02
N THR A 63 -7.46 8.51 -10.35
CA THR A 63 -7.16 8.12 -11.74
C THR A 63 -6.27 6.90 -11.77
N ASP A 64 -6.54 6.01 -12.72
CA ASP A 64 -5.73 5.02 -13.49
C ASP A 64 -4.44 4.39 -12.92
N ASP A 65 -3.83 4.92 -11.87
CA ASP A 65 -2.59 4.50 -11.25
C ASP A 65 -2.74 3.30 -10.31
N LEU A 66 -3.95 2.74 -10.16
CA LEU A 66 -4.11 1.48 -9.43
C LEU A 66 -3.38 0.33 -10.14
N GLU A 67 -3.34 0.32 -11.48
CA GLU A 67 -2.52 -0.65 -12.23
C GLU A 67 -1.02 -0.47 -11.94
N GLN A 68 -0.55 0.76 -11.68
CA GLN A 68 0.83 1.04 -11.26
C GLN A 68 1.12 0.47 -9.87
N LEU A 69 0.12 0.34 -9.01
CA LEU A 69 0.22 -0.29 -7.69
C LEU A 69 0.16 -1.83 -7.77
N LEU A 70 -0.72 -2.35 -8.62
CA LEU A 70 -0.97 -3.78 -8.72
C LEU A 70 0.16 -4.52 -9.46
N ARG A 71 0.80 -3.89 -10.46
CA ARG A 71 1.90 -4.51 -11.22
C ARG A 71 3.11 -4.93 -10.38
N PRO A 72 3.75 -4.03 -9.62
CA PRO A 72 4.90 -4.40 -8.80
C PRO A 72 4.47 -5.30 -7.62
N LEU A 73 3.23 -5.16 -7.14
CA LEU A 73 2.67 -6.05 -6.13
C LEU A 73 2.54 -7.49 -6.62
N ALA A 74 2.04 -7.69 -7.84
CA ALA A 74 1.96 -9.01 -8.45
C ALA A 74 3.34 -9.68 -8.60
N GLN A 75 4.39 -8.88 -8.89
CA GLN A 75 5.76 -9.37 -8.92
C GLN A 75 6.28 -9.76 -7.53
N ALA A 76 5.98 -8.97 -6.50
CA ALA A 76 6.37 -9.28 -5.13
C ALA A 76 5.73 -10.59 -4.65
N VAL A 77 4.43 -10.78 -4.91
CA VAL A 77 3.72 -12.02 -4.54
C VAL A 77 4.29 -13.24 -5.28
N ALA A 78 4.64 -13.09 -6.55
CA ALA A 78 5.26 -14.16 -7.31
C ALA A 78 6.60 -14.62 -6.70
N GLN A 79 7.29 -13.74 -5.96
CA GLN A 79 8.53 -14.08 -5.25
C GLN A 79 8.31 -14.57 -3.81
N GLN A 80 7.12 -14.37 -3.23
CA GLN A 80 6.73 -14.90 -1.92
C GLN A 80 5.37 -15.63 -1.99
N PRO A 81 5.29 -16.78 -2.68
CA PRO A 81 4.04 -17.51 -2.88
C PRO A 81 3.48 -18.22 -1.63
N ASP A 82 4.17 -18.14 -0.49
CA ASP A 82 3.83 -18.85 0.75
C ASP A 82 3.40 -17.91 1.89
N GLN A 83 3.54 -16.59 1.72
CA GLN A 83 3.21 -15.61 2.77
C GLN A 83 2.02 -14.74 2.35
N PRO A 84 0.94 -14.66 3.16
CA PRO A 84 -0.14 -13.74 2.90
C PRO A 84 0.33 -12.28 3.05
N LEU A 85 -0.04 -11.43 2.10
CA LEU A 85 0.25 -10.00 2.13
C LEU A 85 -1.02 -9.22 2.47
N PHE A 86 -0.95 -8.44 3.54
CA PHE A 86 -2.01 -7.55 3.99
C PHE A 86 -1.63 -6.11 3.70
N ILE A 87 -2.40 -5.45 2.84
CA ILE A 87 -2.14 -4.07 2.42
C ILE A 87 -3.33 -3.19 2.78
N ALA A 88 -3.10 -2.23 3.66
CA ALA A 88 -4.10 -1.26 4.07
C ALA A 88 -3.79 0.12 3.48
N ALA A 89 -4.62 0.59 2.56
CA ALA A 89 -4.48 1.89 1.93
C ALA A 89 -5.40 2.94 2.57
N VAL A 90 -4.79 3.90 3.27
CA VAL A 90 -5.48 5.05 3.83
C VAL A 90 -5.59 6.13 2.76
N VAL A 91 -6.80 6.34 2.28
CA VAL A 91 -7.13 7.30 1.21
C VAL A 91 -8.11 8.36 1.71
N SER A 92 -8.31 9.42 0.91
CA SER A 92 -9.33 10.44 1.22
C SER A 92 -10.73 9.91 0.90
N GLU A 93 -11.77 10.44 1.55
CA GLU A 93 -13.15 9.94 1.40
C GLU A 93 -13.65 9.96 -0.06
N GLY A 94 -13.33 11.00 -0.83
CA GLY A 94 -13.64 11.06 -2.27
C GLY A 94 -12.90 9.99 -3.09
N GLN A 95 -11.67 9.64 -2.72
CA GLN A 95 -10.94 8.53 -3.36
C GLN A 95 -11.52 7.18 -2.95
N TYR A 96 -11.93 7.01 -1.69
CA TYR A 96 -12.59 5.80 -1.21
C TYR A 96 -13.88 5.54 -2.02
N GLN A 97 -14.73 6.56 -2.18
CA GLN A 97 -15.97 6.45 -2.97
C GLN A 97 -15.70 6.08 -4.44
N TYR A 98 -14.67 6.68 -5.06
CA TYR A 98 -14.24 6.32 -6.40
C TYR A 98 -13.74 4.87 -6.49
N GLN A 99 -12.93 4.43 -5.52
CA GLN A 99 -12.37 3.07 -5.51
C GLN A 99 -13.43 2.01 -5.28
N ILE A 100 -14.41 2.24 -4.39
CA ILE A 100 -15.54 1.31 -4.25
C ILE A 100 -16.37 1.28 -5.55
N GLY A 101 -16.57 2.44 -6.20
CA GLY A 101 -17.23 2.51 -7.50
C GLY A 101 -16.49 1.80 -8.64
N ASN A 102 -15.15 1.86 -8.66
CA ASN A 102 -14.30 1.28 -9.71
C ASN A 102 -13.90 -0.18 -9.45
N SER A 103 -13.80 -0.61 -8.19
CA SER A 103 -13.52 -2.02 -7.83
C SER A 103 -14.65 -2.95 -8.25
N LEU A 104 -15.88 -2.42 -8.37
CA LEU A 104 -17.01 -3.13 -8.97
C LEU A 104 -16.87 -3.31 -10.50
N ALA A 105 -15.99 -2.55 -11.15
CA ALA A 105 -15.79 -2.55 -12.60
C ALA A 105 -14.45 -3.18 -13.06
N SER A 106 -13.42 -3.23 -12.20
CA SER A 106 -12.06 -3.63 -12.58
C SER A 106 -11.66 -4.99 -11.96
N THR A 107 -11.85 -6.06 -12.74
CA THR A 107 -11.50 -7.44 -12.38
C THR A 107 -10.04 -7.74 -12.68
N THR A 108 -9.12 -7.22 -11.87
CA THR A 108 -7.82 -7.88 -11.66
C THR A 108 -7.66 -8.07 -10.17
N LEU A 109 -8.34 -9.12 -9.67
CA LEU A 109 -8.19 -9.57 -8.30
C LEU A 109 -6.70 -9.76 -8.01
N PRO A 110 -6.17 -9.22 -6.90
CA PRO A 110 -4.86 -9.62 -6.43
C PRO A 110 -4.79 -11.16 -6.38
N PRO A 111 -3.62 -11.78 -6.61
CA PRO A 111 -3.47 -13.21 -6.35
C PRO A 111 -4.04 -13.54 -4.97
N ALA A 112 -4.63 -14.72 -4.79
CA ALA A 112 -5.44 -15.12 -3.61
C ALA A 112 -4.76 -14.97 -2.24
N GLN A 113 -3.49 -14.59 -2.23
CA GLN A 113 -2.61 -14.41 -1.08
C GLN A 113 -2.48 -12.93 -0.67
N VAL A 114 -3.04 -11.99 -1.43
CA VAL A 114 -3.01 -10.57 -1.12
C VAL A 114 -4.39 -10.10 -0.73
N GLU A 115 -4.51 -9.58 0.49
CA GLU A 115 -5.69 -8.86 0.92
C GLU A 115 -5.39 -7.36 0.92
N PHE A 116 -6.01 -6.64 -0.04
CA PHE A 116 -5.85 -5.20 -0.21
C PHE A 116 -7.15 -4.49 0.20
N ASN A 117 -7.10 -3.69 1.26
CA ASN A 117 -8.25 -2.96 1.78
C ASN A 117 -8.01 -1.45 1.78
N TYR A 118 -9.06 -0.69 1.52
CA TYR A 118 -9.06 0.77 1.57
C TYR A 118 -9.69 1.26 2.87
N PHE A 119 -9.13 2.30 3.45
CA PHE A 119 -9.59 2.94 4.68
C PHE A 119 -9.57 4.46 4.52
N THR A 120 -10.47 5.16 5.20
CA THR A 120 -10.41 6.63 5.31
C THR A 120 -9.63 7.08 6.54
N SER A 121 -9.38 6.16 7.47
CA SER A 121 -8.75 6.40 8.76
C SER A 121 -7.54 5.49 8.94
N ARG A 122 -6.42 6.09 9.38
CA ARG A 122 -5.18 5.37 9.67
C ARG A 122 -5.35 4.43 10.86
N ARG A 123 -6.19 4.81 11.83
CA ARG A 123 -6.44 4.00 13.03
C ARG A 123 -7.09 2.67 12.65
N ASP A 124 -8.09 2.72 11.79
CA ASP A 124 -8.84 1.54 11.34
C ASP A 124 -7.95 0.64 10.45
N ALA A 125 -7.17 1.25 9.55
CA ALA A 125 -6.18 0.52 8.74
C ALA A 125 -5.14 -0.20 9.60
N ALA A 126 -4.58 0.47 10.61
CA ALA A 126 -3.62 -0.12 11.52
C ALA A 126 -4.24 -1.19 12.42
N HIS A 127 -5.50 -1.02 12.84
CA HIS A 127 -6.24 -2.05 13.59
C HIS A 127 -6.41 -3.30 12.75
N TRP A 128 -6.91 -3.18 11.51
CA TRP A 128 -7.08 -4.31 10.61
C TRP A 128 -5.75 -5.02 10.32
N LEU A 129 -4.65 -4.30 10.10
CA LEU A 129 -3.30 -4.90 9.96
C LEU A 129 -2.78 -5.58 11.23
N SER A 130 -3.31 -5.22 12.40
CA SER A 130 -2.92 -5.86 13.67
C SER A 130 -3.69 -7.15 13.92
N GLU A 131 -4.89 -7.28 13.35
CA GLU A 131 -5.75 -8.47 13.49
C GLU A 131 -5.48 -9.56 12.45
N ASN A 132 -4.85 -9.19 11.33
CA ASN A 132 -4.36 -10.10 10.29
C ASN A 132 -2.86 -10.29 10.42
#